data_AF-A0A016TP82-F1
#
_entry.id   AF-A0A016TP82-F1
#
_cell.length_a   1.000
_cell.length_b   1.000
_cell.length_c   1.000
_cell.angle_alpha   90.00
_cell.angle_beta   90.00
_cell.angle_gamma   90.00
#
_symmetry.space_group_name_H-M   'P 1'
#
loop_
_entity.id
_entity.type
_entity.pdbx_description
1 polymer ?
#
loop_
_entity_poly.entity_id
_entity_poly.type
_entity_poly.pdbx_seq_one_letter_code
_entity_poly.pdbx_strand_id
1 'polypeptide(L)'
;MESLVKQCSGMGKESALLQYMDIKIWNIVLLILFSGIPVMTSLPTLSEYSLIVDAFFGFSFHPPVREPFAQIIDAVTKSGIFVFSIDIPSGWDVENGVPSEGPYIRPHGIISLTAPKLCVRDWTGPHFVGGRFVPRQLAKEHNLLLPKYANADQIVKLE
;
A
#
# COMPACT_ATOMS: atom_id res chain seq x y z
N MET A 1 -24.19 10.82 -8.58
CA MET A 1 -23.34 11.09 -9.75
C MET A 1 -23.10 12.58 -9.94
N GLU A 2 -24.14 13.43 -9.94
CA GLU A 2 -24.00 14.89 -10.12
C GLU A 2 -23.43 15.68 -8.92
N SER A 3 -23.59 15.20 -7.67
CA SER A 3 -23.09 15.95 -6.50
C SER A 3 -21.57 15.84 -6.29
N LEU A 4 -20.92 14.83 -6.86
CA LEU A 4 -19.47 14.62 -6.79
C LEU A 4 -18.72 15.41 -7.88
N VAL A 5 -19.33 15.54 -9.08
CA VAL A 5 -18.76 16.34 -10.18
C VAL A 5 -18.65 17.83 -9.79
N LYS A 6 -19.57 18.33 -8.97
CA LYS A 6 -19.52 19.71 -8.42
C LYS A 6 -18.44 19.93 -7.35
N GLN A 7 -17.96 18.89 -6.67
CA GLN A 7 -16.88 19.02 -5.68
C GLN A 7 -15.49 19.12 -6.36
N CYS A 8 -15.33 18.56 -7.55
CA CYS A 8 -14.05 18.51 -8.25
C CYS A 8 -13.67 19.80 -9.00
N SER A 9 -14.59 20.75 -9.17
CA SER A 9 -14.36 21.97 -9.97
C SER A 9 -13.54 23.06 -9.28
N GLY A 10 -13.07 22.86 -8.05
CA GLY A 10 -12.41 23.92 -7.26
C GLY A 10 -11.16 23.55 -6.48
N MET A 11 -10.61 22.33 -6.66
CA MET A 11 -9.58 21.84 -5.74
C MET A 11 -8.18 21.77 -6.40
N GLY A 12 -7.17 22.32 -5.72
CA GLY A 12 -5.78 22.43 -6.19
C GLY A 12 -5.05 21.09 -6.31
N LYS A 13 -3.87 21.08 -6.93
CA LYS A 13 -3.12 19.88 -7.39
C LYS A 13 -3.01 18.71 -6.39
N GLU A 14 -2.94 18.96 -5.08
CA GLU A 14 -2.90 17.91 -4.04
C GLU A 14 -4.20 17.10 -3.94
N SER A 15 -5.34 17.75 -4.15
CA SER A 15 -6.66 17.08 -4.10
C SER A 15 -6.88 16.09 -5.24
N ALA A 16 -6.31 16.35 -6.42
CA ALA A 16 -6.43 15.48 -7.58
C ALA A 16 -5.65 14.18 -7.37
N LEU A 17 -4.50 14.25 -6.70
CA LEU A 17 -3.72 13.07 -6.31
C LEU A 17 -4.47 12.26 -5.25
N LEU A 18 -5.01 12.90 -4.20
CA LEU A 18 -5.84 12.23 -3.18
C LEU A 18 -7.06 11.56 -3.80
N GLN A 19 -7.80 12.26 -4.66
CA GLN A 19 -8.96 11.70 -5.36
C GLN A 19 -8.57 10.53 -6.29
N TYR A 20 -7.44 10.61 -6.98
CA TYR A 20 -6.92 9.51 -7.81
C TYR A 20 -6.51 8.30 -6.96
N MET A 21 -6.02 8.51 -5.74
CA MET A 21 -5.65 7.45 -4.80
C MET A 21 -6.88 6.81 -4.16
N ASP A 22 -7.91 7.59 -3.81
CA ASP A 22 -9.21 7.05 -3.38
C ASP A 22 -9.85 6.20 -4.47
N ILE A 23 -9.83 6.66 -5.73
CA ILE A 23 -10.31 5.89 -6.89
C ILE A 23 -9.57 4.55 -7.01
N LYS A 24 -8.27 4.48 -6.71
CA LYS A 24 -7.51 3.23 -6.74
C LYS A 24 -7.95 2.24 -5.66
N ILE A 25 -8.18 2.70 -4.42
CA ILE A 25 -8.65 1.84 -3.33
C ILE A 25 -10.03 1.27 -3.66
N TRP A 26 -10.94 2.10 -4.17
CA TRP A 26 -12.27 1.64 -4.62
C TRP A 26 -12.18 0.63 -5.76
N ASN A 27 -11.23 0.79 -6.69
CA ASN A 27 -11.05 -0.14 -7.80
C ASN A 27 -10.53 -1.51 -7.32
N ILE A 28 -9.70 -1.55 -6.26
CA ILE A 28 -9.25 -2.81 -5.67
C ILE A 28 -10.40 -3.57 -5.03
N VAL A 29 -11.29 -2.91 -4.29
CA VAL A 29 -12.45 -3.56 -3.67
C VAL A 29 -13.41 -4.10 -4.73
N LEU A 30 -13.70 -3.32 -5.78
CA LEU A 30 -14.50 -3.78 -6.91
C LEU A 30 -13.83 -4.97 -7.62
N LEU A 31 -12.52 -4.90 -7.86
CA LEU A 31 -11.78 -5.99 -8.48
C LEU A 31 -11.87 -7.28 -7.66
N ILE A 32 -11.72 -7.22 -6.34
CA ILE A 32 -11.83 -8.39 -5.45
C ILE A 32 -13.23 -9.01 -5.56
N LEU A 33 -14.28 -8.20 -5.53
CA LEU A 33 -15.67 -8.65 -5.66
C LEU A 33 -15.94 -9.31 -7.02
N PHE A 34 -15.39 -8.76 -8.11
CA PHE A 34 -15.55 -9.32 -9.46
C PHE A 34 -14.62 -10.50 -9.75
N SER A 35 -13.54 -10.69 -8.98
CA SER A 35 -12.56 -11.77 -9.17
C SER A 35 -12.98 -13.09 -8.50
N GLY A 36 -14.14 -13.13 -7.84
CA GLY A 36 -14.62 -14.31 -7.13
C GLY A 36 -13.80 -14.68 -5.89
N ILE A 37 -13.00 -13.74 -5.38
CA ILE A 37 -12.21 -13.93 -4.16
C ILE A 37 -13.18 -13.89 -2.97
N PRO A 38 -13.23 -14.94 -2.12
CA PRO A 38 -14.12 -14.95 -0.97
C PRO A 38 -13.80 -13.79 -0.01
N VAL A 39 -14.82 -12.98 0.31
CA VAL A 39 -14.73 -11.95 1.34
C VAL A 39 -15.16 -12.56 2.67
N MET A 40 -14.25 -12.55 3.63
CA MET A 40 -14.47 -13.09 4.97
C MET A 40 -14.94 -11.97 5.91
N THR A 41 -15.90 -12.26 6.79
CA THR A 41 -16.38 -11.30 7.81
C THR A 41 -15.61 -11.41 9.13
N SER A 42 -14.75 -12.40 9.27
CA SER A 42 -13.90 -12.66 10.44
C SER A 42 -12.53 -13.16 9.99
N LEU A 43 -11.53 -13.07 10.86
CA LEU A 43 -10.20 -13.58 10.58
C LEU A 43 -10.24 -15.11 10.38
N PRO A 44 -9.79 -15.65 9.22
CA PRO A 44 -9.78 -17.09 8.97
C PRO A 44 -8.61 -17.77 9.72
N THR A 45 -8.58 -19.11 9.66
CA THR A 45 -7.45 -19.90 10.17
C THR A 45 -6.20 -19.60 9.34
N LEU A 46 -5.33 -18.72 9.85
CA LEU A 46 -4.18 -18.22 9.08
C LEU A 46 -3.25 -19.36 8.61
N SER A 47 -3.10 -20.44 9.37
CA SER A 47 -2.22 -21.57 9.00
C SER A 47 -2.62 -22.31 7.72
N GLU A 48 -3.81 -22.05 7.16
CA GLU A 48 -4.23 -22.59 5.86
C GLU A 48 -3.61 -21.82 4.67
N TYR A 49 -2.96 -20.69 4.94
CA TYR A 49 -2.35 -19.83 3.93
C TYR A 49 -0.82 -19.88 4.01
N SER A 50 -0.17 -19.91 2.85
CA SER A 50 1.29 -19.86 2.75
C SER A 50 1.86 -18.44 2.65
N LEU A 51 1.00 -17.46 2.34
CA LEU A 51 1.37 -16.06 2.12
C LEU A 51 0.23 -15.14 2.56
N ILE A 52 0.59 -14.03 3.20
CA ILE A 52 -0.32 -12.93 3.52
C ILE A 52 0.10 -11.70 2.74
N VAL A 53 -0.88 -11.02 2.14
CA VAL A 53 -0.68 -9.71 1.52
C VAL A 53 -1.26 -8.67 2.45
N ASP A 54 -0.38 -7.85 3.02
CA ASP A 54 -0.75 -6.72 3.86
C ASP A 54 -1.11 -5.52 2.99
N ALA A 55 -2.39 -5.16 3.01
CA ALA A 55 -2.95 -4.01 2.29
C ALA A 55 -3.98 -3.26 3.15
N PHE A 56 -3.82 -3.27 4.49
CA PHE A 56 -4.76 -2.59 5.39
C PHE A 56 -4.61 -1.08 5.35
N PHE A 57 -3.36 -0.60 5.37
CA PHE A 57 -3.02 0.81 5.40
C PHE A 57 -1.99 1.14 4.33
N GLY A 58 -1.92 2.41 3.94
CA GLY A 58 -0.93 2.93 3.00
C GLY A 58 -0.44 4.30 3.43
N PHE A 59 0.11 5.09 2.51
CA PHE A 59 0.70 6.41 2.76
C PHE A 59 -0.15 7.43 3.55
N SER A 60 -1.48 7.31 3.54
CA SER A 60 -2.38 8.24 4.25
C SER A 60 -2.62 7.85 5.71
N PHE A 61 -2.11 6.70 6.16
CA PHE A 61 -2.23 6.24 7.53
C PHE A 61 -1.33 7.05 8.46
N HIS A 62 -1.86 7.35 9.63
CA HIS A 62 -1.14 7.97 10.73
C HIS A 62 -1.35 7.10 11.97
N PRO A 63 -0.26 6.64 12.64
CA PRO A 63 -0.36 5.92 13.90
C PRO A 63 -1.19 6.68 14.96
N PRO A 64 -1.77 5.98 15.95
CA PRO A 64 -1.68 4.53 16.19
C PRO A 64 -2.73 3.70 15.44
N VAL A 65 -2.43 2.41 15.26
CA VAL A 65 -3.41 1.44 14.77
C VAL A 65 -4.53 1.27 15.79
N ARG A 66 -5.78 1.22 15.31
CA ARG A 66 -6.98 1.03 16.13
C ARG A 66 -7.68 -0.28 15.77
N GLU A 67 -8.57 -0.72 16.65
CA GLU A 67 -9.44 -1.87 16.37
C GLU A 67 -10.35 -1.62 15.16
N PRO A 68 -10.69 -2.67 14.39
CA PRO A 68 -10.33 -4.08 14.58
C PRO A 68 -8.94 -4.48 14.03
N PHE A 69 -8.21 -3.54 13.41
CA PHE A 69 -6.96 -3.85 12.73
C PHE A 69 -5.83 -4.20 13.69
N ALA A 70 -5.85 -3.68 14.92
CA ALA A 70 -4.89 -4.05 15.96
C ALA A 70 -4.88 -5.57 16.20
N GLN A 71 -6.04 -6.19 16.41
CA GLN A 71 -6.17 -7.64 16.59
C GLN A 71 -5.71 -8.43 15.35
N ILE A 72 -6.05 -7.96 14.16
CA ILE A 72 -5.69 -8.62 12.90
C ILE A 72 -4.17 -8.60 12.71
N ILE A 73 -3.54 -7.45 12.87
CA ILE A 73 -2.08 -7.29 12.75
C ILE A 73 -1.35 -8.15 13.78
N ASP A 74 -1.86 -8.23 15.01
CA ASP A 74 -1.32 -9.10 16.04
C ASP A 74 -1.37 -10.58 15.66
N ALA A 75 -2.49 -11.05 15.12
CA ALA A 75 -2.65 -12.42 14.67
C ALA A 75 -1.72 -12.74 13.47
N VAL A 76 -1.63 -11.83 12.49
CA VAL A 76 -0.71 -11.96 11.35
C VAL A 76 0.74 -12.04 11.84
N THR A 77 1.14 -11.14 12.74
CA THR A 77 2.50 -11.09 13.29
C THR A 77 2.87 -12.37 14.04
N LYS A 78 1.92 -12.96 14.79
CA LYS A 78 2.12 -14.20 15.56
C LYS A 78 2.04 -15.46 14.69
N SER A 79 1.49 -15.38 13.48
CA SER A 79 1.29 -16.55 12.61
C SER A 79 2.57 -17.17 12.07
N GLY A 80 3.65 -16.37 11.93
CA GLY A 80 4.90 -16.81 11.30
C GLY A 80 4.82 -17.02 9.78
N ILE A 81 3.69 -16.68 9.16
CA ILE A 81 3.49 -16.80 7.70
C ILE A 81 4.24 -15.68 6.99
N PHE A 82 4.69 -15.95 5.77
CA PHE A 82 5.34 -14.94 4.94
C PHE A 82 4.38 -13.77 4.66
N VAL A 83 4.87 -12.53 4.75
CA VAL A 83 4.03 -11.32 4.56
C VAL A 83 4.67 -10.42 3.52
N PHE A 84 3.90 -10.02 2.51
CA PHE A 84 4.26 -8.93 1.61
C PHE A 84 3.37 -7.72 1.89
N SER A 85 3.97 -6.56 2.18
CA SER A 85 3.22 -5.31 2.37
C SER A 85 3.14 -4.50 1.10
N ILE A 86 1.94 -4.01 0.79
CA ILE A 86 1.68 -3.10 -0.33
C ILE A 86 1.87 -1.67 0.15
N ASP A 87 2.69 -0.93 -0.59
CA ASP A 87 3.09 0.45 -0.39
C ASP A 87 3.90 0.72 0.89
N ILE A 88 3.25 0.61 2.05
CA ILE A 88 3.83 0.82 3.38
C ILE A 88 3.33 -0.30 4.29
N PRO A 89 4.20 -0.96 5.07
CA PRO A 89 3.74 -1.97 6.01
C PRO A 89 2.77 -1.40 7.04
N SER A 90 1.64 -2.06 7.24
CA SER A 90 0.57 -1.55 8.08
C SER A 90 1.05 -1.30 9.51
N GLY A 91 0.76 -0.11 10.02
CA GLY A 91 1.20 0.36 11.33
C GLY A 91 2.52 1.14 11.32
N TRP A 92 3.26 1.18 10.20
CA TRP A 92 4.45 2.01 10.09
C TRP A 92 4.08 3.49 9.92
N ASP A 93 4.92 4.36 10.46
CA ASP A 93 4.91 5.79 10.15
C ASP A 93 5.50 6.00 8.75
N VAL A 94 4.87 6.84 7.95
CA VAL A 94 5.22 7.07 6.53
C VAL A 94 6.63 7.66 6.33
N GLU A 95 7.17 8.35 7.32
CA GLU A 95 8.51 8.92 7.27
C GLU A 95 9.50 8.20 8.16
N ASN A 96 9.11 7.93 9.41
CA ASN A 96 9.99 7.43 10.46
C ASN A 96 10.07 5.90 10.48
N GLY A 97 9.23 5.19 9.72
CA GLY A 97 9.27 3.73 9.63
C GLY A 97 8.60 3.04 10.80
N VAL A 98 9.29 2.05 11.38
CA VAL A 98 8.73 1.19 12.45
C VAL A 98 8.44 2.04 13.69
N PRO A 99 7.20 2.01 14.23
CA PRO A 99 6.88 2.72 15.47
C PRO A 99 7.55 2.06 16.68
N SER A 100 7.78 2.82 17.75
CA SER A 100 8.37 2.31 18.99
C SER A 100 7.46 1.36 19.76
N GLU A 101 6.14 1.51 19.59
CA GLU A 101 5.12 0.76 20.31
C GLU A 101 3.88 0.52 19.46
N GLY A 102 3.00 -0.37 19.94
CA GLY A 102 1.75 -0.74 19.26
C GLY A 102 1.89 -1.84 18.21
N PRO A 103 0.76 -2.31 17.65
CA PRO A 103 0.75 -3.36 16.65
C PRO A 103 1.16 -2.82 15.29
N TYR A 104 2.12 -3.48 14.65
CA TYR A 104 2.57 -3.20 13.29
C TYR A 104 2.99 -4.50 12.58
N ILE A 105 2.88 -4.50 11.25
CA ILE A 105 3.30 -5.61 10.41
C ILE A 105 4.83 -5.62 10.30
N ARG A 106 5.40 -6.82 10.43
CA ARG A 106 6.79 -7.12 10.09
C ARG A 106 6.82 -7.84 8.75
N PRO A 107 6.97 -7.12 7.63
CA PRO A 107 6.93 -7.74 6.32
C PRO A 107 8.19 -8.56 6.08
N HIS A 108 8.07 -9.52 5.19
CA HIS A 108 9.20 -10.22 4.58
C HIS A 108 9.57 -9.63 3.22
N GLY A 109 8.68 -8.82 2.63
CA GLY A 109 8.93 -8.07 1.41
C GLY A 109 7.99 -6.88 1.27
N ILE A 110 8.41 -5.87 0.52
CA ILE A 110 7.64 -4.63 0.33
C ILE A 110 7.44 -4.37 -1.16
N ILE A 111 6.24 -3.93 -1.54
CA ILE A 111 5.90 -3.49 -2.89
C ILE A 111 5.50 -2.02 -2.85
N SER A 112 6.45 -1.10 -3.02
CA SER A 112 6.15 0.33 -3.06
C SER A 112 5.34 0.70 -4.30
N LEU A 113 4.34 1.57 -4.15
CA LEU A 113 3.54 2.04 -5.28
C LEU A 113 4.01 3.41 -5.73
N THR A 114 4.17 3.59 -7.04
CA THR A 114 4.65 4.83 -7.69
C THR A 114 6.13 5.10 -7.45
N ALA A 115 6.52 5.24 -6.17
CA ALA A 115 7.89 5.40 -5.69
C ALA A 115 7.98 4.94 -4.23
N PRO A 116 9.16 4.49 -3.76
CA PRO A 116 9.41 4.22 -2.34
C PRO A 116 9.18 5.43 -1.44
N LYS A 117 8.68 5.18 -0.22
CA LYS A 117 8.49 6.21 0.82
C LYS A 117 9.68 6.21 1.79
N LEU A 118 9.80 7.28 2.57
CA LEU A 118 10.91 7.45 3.51
C LEU A 118 10.96 6.35 4.59
N CYS A 119 9.81 5.81 4.99
CA CYS A 119 9.69 4.71 5.94
C CYS A 119 10.50 3.45 5.59
N VAL A 120 10.82 3.24 4.31
CA VAL A 120 11.59 2.08 3.82
C VAL A 120 13.00 2.45 3.39
N ARG A 121 13.50 3.63 3.76
CA ARG A 121 14.87 4.07 3.42
C ARG A 121 15.94 3.08 3.89
N ASP A 122 15.75 2.52 5.09
CA ASP A 122 16.70 1.61 5.73
C ASP A 122 16.30 0.13 5.54
N TRP A 123 15.37 -0.15 4.62
CA TRP A 123 14.92 -1.50 4.30
C TRP A 123 15.98 -2.28 3.52
N THR A 124 16.22 -3.52 3.91
CA THR A 124 17.26 -4.40 3.31
C THR A 124 16.71 -5.73 2.79
N GLY A 125 15.41 -5.98 2.96
CA GLY A 125 14.76 -7.18 2.46
C GLY A 125 14.33 -7.06 0.99
N PRO A 126 13.64 -8.08 0.44
CA PRO A 126 13.02 -8.00 -0.87
C PRO A 126 12.17 -6.74 -1.04
N HIS A 127 12.51 -5.90 -2.02
CA HIS A 127 11.79 -4.67 -2.31
C HIS A 127 11.46 -4.60 -3.79
N PHE A 128 10.20 -4.33 -4.08
CA PHE A 128 9.70 -4.13 -5.43
C PHE A 128 9.04 -2.75 -5.50
N VAL A 129 8.98 -2.22 -6.71
CA VAL A 129 8.20 -1.02 -7.02
C VAL A 129 7.28 -1.31 -8.18
N GLY A 130 6.01 -0.95 -8.01
CA GLY A 130 4.99 -1.02 -9.04
C GLY A 130 4.36 0.33 -9.30
N GLY A 131 3.36 0.35 -10.18
CA GLY A 131 2.65 1.57 -10.54
C GLY A 131 3.32 2.35 -11.66
N ARG A 132 3.54 1.66 -12.79
CA ARG A 132 4.11 2.19 -14.03
C ARG A 132 3.12 3.08 -14.79
N PHE A 133 2.71 4.18 -14.17
CA PHE A 133 1.80 5.16 -14.78
C PHE A 133 2.27 6.61 -14.55
N VAL A 134 3.43 6.83 -13.92
CA VAL A 134 3.95 8.18 -13.67
C VAL A 134 4.32 8.86 -14.99
N PRO A 135 3.70 9.99 -15.36
CA PRO A 135 4.07 10.72 -16.56
C PRO A 135 5.50 11.24 -16.48
N ARG A 136 6.22 11.20 -17.60
CA ARG A 136 7.62 11.69 -17.68
C ARG A 136 7.78 13.14 -17.24
N GLN A 137 6.78 13.97 -17.50
CA GLN A 137 6.78 15.38 -17.07
C GLN A 137 6.76 15.49 -15.54
N LEU A 138 5.86 14.76 -14.88
CA LEU A 138 5.76 14.76 -13.41
C LEU A 138 7.05 14.23 -12.77
N ALA A 139 7.64 13.19 -13.36
CA ALA A 139 8.91 12.66 -12.89
C ALA A 139 10.04 13.71 -12.95
N LYS A 140 10.09 14.51 -14.03
CA LYS A 140 11.06 15.60 -14.17
C LYS A 140 10.80 16.75 -13.19
N GLU A 141 9.54 17.19 -13.09
CA GLU A 141 9.14 18.31 -12.22
C GLU A 141 9.47 18.06 -10.75
N HIS A 142 9.36 16.81 -10.31
CA HIS A 142 9.61 16.40 -8.93
C HIS A 142 10.96 15.68 -8.72
N ASN A 143 11.85 15.69 -9.72
CA ASN A 143 13.15 15.00 -9.68
C ASN A 143 13.06 13.53 -9.22
N LEU A 144 12.01 12.81 -9.65
CA LEU A 144 11.79 11.42 -9.30
C LEU A 144 12.73 10.50 -10.07
N LEU A 145 13.52 9.72 -9.35
CA LEU A 145 14.34 8.64 -9.91
C LEU A 145 13.49 7.38 -10.06
N LEU A 146 12.75 7.29 -11.17
CA LEU A 146 11.94 6.12 -11.47
C LEU A 146 12.80 4.95 -12.00
N PRO A 147 12.48 3.70 -11.63
CA PRO A 147 13.17 2.53 -12.17
C PRO A 147 12.88 2.35 -13.67
N LYS A 148 13.76 1.60 -14.35
CA LYS A 148 13.49 1.12 -15.70
C LYS A 148 12.68 -0.17 -15.63
N TYR A 149 11.42 -0.10 -16.06
CA TYR A 149 10.58 -1.27 -16.24
C TYR A 149 10.96 -1.98 -17.55
N ALA A 150 11.24 -3.28 -17.49
CA ALA A 150 11.52 -4.08 -18.68
C ALA A 150 10.23 -4.29 -19.48
N ASN A 151 10.31 -4.22 -20.82
CA ASN A 151 9.19 -4.49 -21.74
C ASN A 151 7.87 -3.86 -21.28
N ALA A 152 6.85 -4.69 -21.02
CA ALA A 152 5.53 -4.31 -20.53
C ALA A 152 5.33 -4.56 -19.01
N ASP A 153 6.40 -4.89 -18.28
CA ASP A 153 6.34 -5.22 -16.85
C ASP A 153 5.76 -4.06 -16.06
N GLN A 154 4.94 -4.40 -15.06
CA GLN A 154 4.28 -3.44 -14.17
C GLN A 154 4.96 -3.32 -12.80
N ILE A 155 5.98 -4.14 -12.57
CA ILE A 155 6.76 -4.22 -11.34
C ILE A 155 8.25 -4.33 -11.67
N VAL A 156 9.11 -3.80 -10.79
CA VAL A 156 10.58 -3.95 -10.85
C VAL A 156 11.07 -4.28 -9.46
N LYS A 157 12.01 -5.21 -9.33
CA LYS A 157 12.74 -5.44 -8.09
C LYS A 157 13.80 -4.34 -7.90
N LEU A 158 13.84 -3.72 -6.73
CA LEU A 158 14.88 -2.78 -6.33
C LEU A 158 16.07 -3.57 -5.77
N GLU A 159 17.27 -3.15 -6.16
CA GLU A 159 18.56 -3.70 -5.68
C GLU A 159 19.11 -2.86 -4.51
#